data_AF-A0A7S0T4M2-F1
#
_entry.id   AF-A0A7S0T4M2-F1
#
_cell.length_a   1.000
_cell.length_b   1.000
_cell.length_c   1.000
_cell.angle_alpha   90.00
_cell.angle_beta   90.00
_cell.angle_gamma   90.00
#
_symmetry.space_group_name_H-M   'P 1'
#
loop_
_entity.id
_entity.type
_entity.pdbx_description
1 polymer ?
#
loop_
_entity_poly.entity_id
_entity_poly.type
_entity_poly.pdbx_seq_one_letter_code
_entity_poly.pdbx_strand_id
1 'polypeptide(L)'
;MSSATSSLFRRPTHIFSRHRSFLAPAAMPPAASPSPSSSSRKLFHAVLARAMPPTSPAASSAAGDKRFDGSGGTNVDLPALTWNSPTWNWGSSRGDAHDAAQVVRRHLNGSPEVRRDWLVALISSTPLLAAVPWEEAKLTMALAWQMSGHRGTDGCANGGGSWLEVMEHMRRGWYEGGMDGENGGKPGEGDRALAREMAQRVGPDGAALIVEAKAVAEEATGGDEAWVHDAVRRASCAAVLLELGFLEEGI
;
A
#
# COMPACT_ATOMS: atom_id res chain seq x y z
N MET A 1 53.42 -14.66 -20.18
CA MET A 1 52.37 -15.25 -19.33
C MET A 1 51.58 -14.10 -18.71
N SER A 2 50.26 -14.15 -18.85
CA SER A 2 49.21 -13.34 -18.19
C SER A 2 49.18 -11.82 -18.38
N SER A 3 48.41 -11.37 -19.37
CA SER A 3 47.65 -10.11 -19.30
C SER A 3 46.17 -10.46 -19.37
N ALA A 4 45.45 -10.21 -18.27
CA ALA A 4 44.01 -10.37 -18.16
C ALA A 4 43.33 -9.05 -18.55
N THR A 5 42.60 -9.05 -19.65
CA THR A 5 41.84 -7.90 -20.13
C THR A 5 40.39 -8.02 -19.65
N SER A 6 39.96 -7.05 -18.85
CA SER A 6 38.62 -6.90 -18.28
C SER A 6 37.51 -7.02 -19.32
N SER A 7 36.58 -7.96 -19.09
CA SER A 7 35.31 -8.00 -19.82
C SER A 7 34.35 -6.95 -19.26
N LEU A 8 34.05 -5.95 -20.08
CA LEU A 8 32.95 -5.00 -19.89
C LEU A 8 31.62 -5.76 -19.76
N PHE A 9 31.00 -5.66 -18.58
CA PHE A 9 29.62 -6.02 -18.31
C PHE A 9 28.70 -5.04 -19.08
N ARG A 10 28.22 -5.44 -20.26
CA ARG A 10 27.07 -4.78 -20.89
C ARG A 10 25.79 -5.35 -20.25
N ARG A 11 25.06 -4.51 -19.50
CA ARG A 11 23.67 -4.82 -19.11
C ARG A 11 22.76 -4.60 -20.32
N PRO A 12 21.83 -5.51 -20.64
CA PRO A 12 20.80 -5.26 -21.64
C PRO A 12 19.66 -4.44 -21.02
N THR A 13 19.52 -3.18 -21.44
CA THR A 13 18.28 -2.40 -21.29
C THR A 13 17.31 -2.80 -22.40
N HIS A 14 16.49 -3.81 -22.15
CA HIS A 14 15.29 -4.08 -22.95
C HIS A 14 14.08 -4.21 -22.04
N ILE A 15 13.54 -3.06 -21.61
CA ILE A 15 12.20 -2.97 -21.03
C ILE A 15 11.34 -2.23 -22.04
N PHE A 16 10.41 -2.99 -22.63
CA PHE A 16 9.19 -2.58 -23.33
C PHE A 16 9.29 -1.41 -24.34
N SER A 17 9.60 -1.74 -25.59
CA SER A 17 9.08 -0.99 -26.73
C SER A 17 8.28 -1.95 -27.63
N ARG A 18 6.98 -2.07 -27.35
CA ARG A 18 6.01 -2.57 -28.34
C ARG A 18 5.27 -1.35 -28.88
N HIS A 19 5.69 -0.88 -30.06
CA HIS A 19 4.87 -0.01 -30.88
C HIS A 19 3.58 -0.76 -31.27
N ARG A 20 2.50 -0.54 -30.51
CA ARG A 20 1.14 -0.73 -31.02
C ARG A 20 0.71 0.59 -31.64
N SER A 21 0.59 0.60 -32.96
CA SER A 21 -0.19 1.61 -33.67
C SER A 21 -1.64 1.47 -33.22
N PHE A 22 -2.08 2.35 -32.32
CA PHE A 22 -3.47 2.46 -31.92
C PHE A 22 -4.18 3.39 -32.90
N LEU A 23 -5.12 2.84 -33.66
CA LEU A 23 -6.24 3.62 -34.18
C LEU A 23 -6.97 4.21 -32.97
N ALA A 24 -7.15 5.53 -32.97
CA ALA A 24 -7.86 6.23 -31.90
C ALA A 24 -9.29 5.68 -31.78
N PRO A 25 -9.69 5.09 -30.64
CA PRO A 25 -11.08 4.75 -30.41
C PRO A 25 -11.88 6.04 -30.21
N ALA A 26 -13.12 6.05 -30.70
CA ALA A 26 -14.08 7.12 -30.44
C ALA A 26 -14.17 7.37 -28.93
N ALA A 27 -14.13 8.65 -28.54
CA ALA A 27 -14.24 9.07 -27.16
C ALA A 27 -15.56 8.54 -26.56
N MET A 28 -15.46 7.46 -25.78
CA MET A 28 -16.55 7.04 -24.91
C MET A 28 -16.68 8.07 -23.79
N PRO A 29 -17.92 8.46 -23.41
CA PRO A 29 -18.13 9.30 -22.24
C PRO A 29 -17.52 8.61 -21.01
N PRO A 30 -16.95 9.38 -20.06
CA PRO A 30 -16.39 8.80 -18.84
C PRO A 30 -17.47 7.96 -18.15
N ALA A 31 -17.19 6.67 -17.98
CA ALA A 31 -18.02 5.82 -17.14
C ALA A 31 -18.08 6.49 -15.75
N ALA A 32 -19.29 6.74 -15.26
CA ALA A 32 -19.47 7.29 -13.93
C ALA A 32 -18.80 6.34 -12.93
N SER A 33 -17.72 6.82 -12.30
CA SER A 33 -17.01 6.07 -11.28
C SER A 33 -18.02 5.67 -10.19
N PRO A 34 -18.14 4.39 -9.83
CA PRO A 34 -19.06 3.96 -8.79
C PRO A 34 -18.70 4.67 -7.49
N SER A 35 -19.65 5.44 -6.95
CA SER A 35 -19.46 6.09 -5.65
C SER A 35 -19.26 5.00 -4.57
N PRO A 36 -18.25 5.12 -3.69
CA PRO A 36 -18.06 4.20 -2.58
C PRO A 36 -19.33 4.12 -1.72
N SER A 37 -19.80 2.90 -1.47
CA SER A 37 -21.05 2.70 -0.74
C SER A 37 -20.95 3.19 0.72
N SER A 38 -22.08 3.63 1.29
CA SER A 38 -22.23 3.98 2.71
C SER A 38 -21.69 2.90 3.68
N SER A 39 -21.58 1.65 3.23
CA SER A 39 -21.06 0.52 4.00
C SER A 39 -19.57 0.63 4.34
N SER A 40 -18.74 1.23 3.47
CA SER A 40 -17.29 1.34 3.71
C SER A 40 -16.96 2.29 4.86
N ARG A 41 -17.71 3.40 5.01
CA ARG A 41 -17.54 4.35 6.13
C ARG A 41 -17.97 3.77 7.48
N LYS A 42 -19.06 2.99 7.50
CA LYS A 42 -19.55 2.33 8.74
C LYS A 42 -18.58 1.27 9.25
N LEU A 43 -17.98 0.51 8.34
CA LEU A 43 -16.94 -0.46 8.69
C LEU A 43 -15.74 0.23 9.33
N PHE A 44 -15.30 1.37 8.77
CA PHE A 44 -14.16 2.12 9.29
C PHE A 44 -14.35 2.66 10.71
N HIS A 45 -15.47 3.32 10.98
CA HIS A 45 -15.80 3.80 12.34
C HIS A 45 -15.83 2.67 13.37
N ALA A 46 -16.43 1.53 13.01
CA ALA A 46 -16.51 0.37 13.90
C ALA A 46 -15.13 -0.26 14.17
N VAL A 47 -14.22 -0.17 13.22
CA VAL A 47 -12.85 -0.68 13.29
C VAL A 47 -11.96 0.23 14.13
N LEU A 48 -11.97 1.55 13.85
CA LEU A 48 -11.21 2.53 14.63
C LEU A 48 -11.63 2.55 16.10
N ALA A 49 -12.94 2.48 16.38
CA ALA A 49 -13.45 2.44 17.75
C ALA A 49 -13.00 1.18 18.53
N ARG A 50 -12.61 0.10 17.83
CA ARG A 50 -12.17 -1.16 18.43
C ARG A 50 -10.66 -1.28 18.57
N ALA A 51 -9.89 -0.54 17.77
CA ALA A 51 -8.44 -0.61 17.70
C ALA A 51 -7.71 0.26 18.75
N MET A 52 -8.41 1.26 19.30
CA MET A 52 -7.85 2.17 20.30
C MET A 52 -7.74 1.45 21.66
N PRO A 53 -6.66 1.71 22.43
CA PRO A 53 -6.52 1.10 23.75
C PRO A 53 -7.73 1.49 24.62
N PRO A 54 -8.34 0.52 25.34
CA PRO A 54 -9.46 0.85 26.21
C PRO A 54 -9.00 1.84 27.27
N THR A 55 -9.68 2.97 27.35
CA THR A 55 -9.66 3.83 28.53
C THR A 55 -10.37 3.08 29.68
N SER A 56 -9.64 2.18 30.34
CA SER A 56 -10.09 1.38 31.50
C SER A 56 -11.17 0.29 31.26
N PRO A 57 -11.24 -0.73 32.14
CA PRO A 57 -11.90 -1.99 31.81
C PRO A 57 -13.35 -2.05 32.29
N ALA A 58 -14.27 -2.49 31.43
CA ALA A 58 -15.49 -3.15 31.86
C ALA A 58 -16.11 -4.04 30.78
N ALA A 59 -16.32 -5.30 31.16
CA ALA A 59 -17.39 -6.22 30.74
C ALA A 59 -17.42 -6.77 29.30
N SER A 60 -16.84 -7.97 29.19
CA SER A 60 -17.29 -9.19 28.50
C SER A 60 -18.66 -9.17 27.80
N SER A 61 -18.67 -9.58 26.53
CA SER A 61 -19.81 -10.23 25.87
C SER A 61 -19.31 -11.31 24.91
N ALA A 62 -19.78 -12.53 25.13
CA ALA A 62 -19.45 -13.74 24.38
C ALA A 62 -20.09 -13.74 22.98
N ALA A 63 -19.24 -13.72 21.94
CA ALA A 63 -19.57 -14.19 20.60
C ALA A 63 -18.35 -14.96 20.10
N GLY A 64 -18.59 -16.12 19.47
CA GLY A 64 -17.60 -17.15 19.12
C GLY A 64 -16.20 -16.62 18.81
N ASP A 65 -15.31 -16.81 19.78
CA ASP A 65 -13.93 -16.35 19.81
C ASP A 65 -13.11 -17.19 18.81
N LYS A 66 -13.17 -16.82 17.52
CA LYS A 66 -12.03 -17.05 16.64
C LYS A 66 -10.91 -16.21 17.24
N ARG A 67 -10.13 -16.83 18.15
CA ARG A 67 -8.90 -16.25 18.69
C ARG A 67 -8.07 -15.79 17.50
N PHE A 68 -8.05 -14.48 17.31
CA PHE A 68 -7.12 -13.82 16.42
C PHE A 68 -5.74 -14.26 16.94
N ASP A 69 -4.97 -15.00 16.15
CA ASP A 69 -3.65 -15.52 16.55
C ASP A 69 -2.60 -14.40 16.71
N GLY A 70 -3.04 -13.14 16.64
CA GLY A 70 -2.23 -11.94 16.74
C GLY A 70 -1.69 -11.47 15.40
N SER A 71 -1.74 -12.30 14.34
CA SER A 71 -1.29 -11.92 13.01
C SER A 71 -2.49 -11.55 12.13
N GLY A 72 -2.69 -10.24 11.94
CA GLY A 72 -3.67 -9.75 10.97
C GLY A 72 -3.15 -9.74 9.53
N GLY A 73 -1.83 -9.89 9.37
CA GLY A 73 -1.13 -9.95 8.09
C GLY A 73 -1.15 -11.34 7.44
N THR A 74 -0.49 -11.43 6.29
CA THR A 74 -0.41 -12.64 5.48
C THR A 74 0.66 -13.64 5.93
N ASN A 75 1.43 -13.28 6.96
CA ASN A 75 2.61 -14.02 7.43
C ASN A 75 3.71 -14.16 6.35
N VAL A 76 3.81 -13.20 5.43
CA VAL A 76 4.92 -13.12 4.48
C VAL A 76 6.18 -12.64 5.21
N ASP A 77 7.29 -13.34 4.99
CA ASP A 77 8.60 -12.94 5.51
C ASP A 77 9.21 -11.89 4.57
N LEU A 78 9.45 -10.69 5.10
CA LEU A 78 9.97 -9.56 4.34
C LEU A 78 11.24 -9.03 5.01
N PRO A 79 12.32 -8.80 4.25
CA PRO A 79 13.51 -8.14 4.78
C PRO A 79 13.18 -6.70 5.19
N ALA A 80 14.00 -6.11 6.06
CA ALA A 80 13.82 -4.72 6.49
C ALA A 80 14.02 -3.69 5.35
N LEU A 81 14.84 -4.04 4.35
CA LEU A 81 15.09 -3.23 3.15
C LEU A 81 14.67 -4.02 1.92
N THR A 82 13.44 -3.80 1.45
CA THR A 82 12.86 -4.54 0.33
C THR A 82 13.04 -3.78 -0.99
N TRP A 83 12.58 -2.53 -1.07
CA TRP A 83 12.28 -1.88 -2.36
C TRP A 83 13.47 -1.57 -3.27
N ASN A 84 14.64 -1.29 -2.69
CA ASN A 84 15.86 -0.99 -3.44
C ASN A 84 16.89 -2.13 -3.40
N SER A 85 16.55 -3.28 -2.81
CA SER A 85 17.47 -4.40 -2.69
C SER A 85 17.79 -4.99 -4.08
N PRO A 86 19.07 -5.32 -4.38
CA PRO A 86 19.45 -5.99 -5.62
C PRO A 86 18.77 -7.35 -5.83
N THR A 87 18.34 -8.03 -4.77
CA THR A 87 17.63 -9.32 -4.84
C THR A 87 16.13 -9.13 -5.06
N TRP A 88 15.62 -7.93 -4.78
CA TRP A 88 14.20 -7.59 -4.87
C TRP A 88 13.80 -7.15 -6.28
N ASN A 89 13.70 -8.14 -7.16
CA ASN A 89 13.47 -7.93 -8.59
C ASN A 89 11.98 -7.85 -8.94
N TRP A 90 11.42 -6.64 -8.91
CA TRP A 90 10.04 -6.39 -9.34
C TRP A 90 9.78 -6.86 -10.78
N GLY A 91 8.69 -7.62 -10.98
CA GLY A 91 8.28 -8.13 -12.30
C GLY A 91 9.07 -9.35 -12.79
N SER A 92 10.08 -9.81 -12.06
CA SER A 92 10.74 -11.08 -12.33
C SER A 92 9.83 -12.25 -11.95
N SER A 93 9.91 -13.36 -12.69
CA SER A 93 9.25 -14.63 -12.33
C SER A 93 10.01 -15.43 -11.26
N ARG A 94 11.07 -14.85 -10.70
CA ARG A 94 11.96 -15.45 -9.69
C ARG A 94 12.50 -14.38 -8.75
N GLY A 95 12.79 -14.75 -7.51
CA GLY A 95 13.45 -13.92 -6.50
C GLY A 95 12.49 -13.44 -5.40
N ASP A 96 13.04 -12.77 -4.38
CA ASP A 96 12.37 -12.47 -3.12
C ASP A 96 11.02 -11.74 -3.32
N ALA A 97 10.97 -10.77 -4.24
CA ALA A 97 9.75 -10.03 -4.56
C ALA A 97 8.65 -10.94 -5.15
N HIS A 98 9.03 -11.91 -5.98
CA HIS A 98 8.10 -12.86 -6.58
C HIS A 98 7.53 -13.80 -5.52
N ASP A 99 8.39 -14.35 -4.68
CA ASP A 99 8.02 -15.33 -3.65
C ASP A 99 7.14 -14.69 -2.59
N ALA A 100 7.49 -13.47 -2.15
CA ALA A 100 6.66 -12.67 -1.25
C ALA A 100 5.29 -12.35 -1.87
N ALA A 101 5.25 -11.93 -3.13
CA ALA A 101 4.01 -11.65 -3.83
C ALA A 101 3.11 -12.89 -3.97
N GLN A 102 3.68 -14.09 -4.14
CA GLN A 102 2.90 -15.32 -4.17
C GLN A 102 2.21 -15.60 -2.84
N VAL A 103 2.88 -15.39 -1.70
CA VAL A 103 2.29 -15.59 -0.36
C VAL A 103 1.13 -14.64 -0.17
N VAL A 104 1.34 -13.34 -0.42
CA VAL A 104 0.34 -12.29 -0.25
C VAL A 104 -0.87 -12.54 -1.16
N ARG A 105 -0.66 -12.83 -2.45
CA ARG A 105 -1.76 -13.15 -3.39
C ARG A 105 -2.54 -14.39 -2.98
N ARG A 106 -1.85 -15.48 -2.59
CA ARG A 106 -2.50 -16.72 -2.18
C ARG A 106 -3.44 -16.49 -0.99
N HIS A 107 -3.02 -15.65 -0.05
CA HIS A 107 -3.82 -15.31 1.12
C HIS A 107 -4.97 -14.36 0.77
N LEU A 108 -4.65 -13.16 0.25
CA LEU A 108 -5.63 -12.08 0.06
C LEU A 108 -6.63 -12.35 -1.08
N ASN A 109 -6.29 -13.18 -2.07
CA ASN A 109 -7.25 -13.58 -3.11
C ASN A 109 -8.17 -14.73 -2.69
N GLY A 110 -8.07 -15.22 -1.45
CA GLY A 110 -8.95 -16.29 -0.95
C GLY A 110 -10.44 -15.90 -0.94
N SER A 111 -10.77 -14.69 -0.48
CA SER A 111 -12.15 -14.15 -0.51
C SER A 111 -12.17 -12.64 -0.27
N PRO A 112 -13.25 -11.93 -0.66
CA PRO A 112 -13.49 -10.53 -0.27
C PRO A 112 -13.48 -10.32 1.26
N GLU A 113 -13.93 -11.32 2.03
CA GLU A 113 -13.95 -11.29 3.49
C GLU A 113 -12.54 -11.26 4.07
N VAL A 114 -11.62 -12.08 3.55
CA VAL A 114 -10.21 -12.07 3.97
C VAL A 114 -9.57 -10.71 3.72
N ARG A 115 -9.86 -10.08 2.57
CA ARG A 115 -9.37 -8.73 2.26
C ARG A 115 -9.93 -7.66 3.19
N ARG A 116 -11.21 -7.79 3.53
CA ARG A 116 -11.87 -6.91 4.50
C ARG A 116 -11.22 -7.04 5.88
N ASP A 117 -11.04 -8.27 6.36
CA ASP A 117 -10.42 -8.54 7.66
C ASP A 117 -8.97 -8.04 7.70
N TRP A 118 -8.22 -8.19 6.59
CA TRP A 118 -6.87 -7.65 6.46
C TRP A 118 -6.85 -6.11 6.49
N LEU A 119 -7.77 -5.43 5.78
CA LEU A 119 -7.89 -3.97 5.85
C LEU A 119 -8.24 -3.48 7.26
N VAL A 120 -9.13 -4.21 7.94
CA VAL A 120 -9.46 -3.94 9.35
C VAL A 120 -8.21 -4.04 10.20
N ALA A 121 -7.42 -5.11 10.05
CA ALA A 121 -6.18 -5.28 10.79
C ALA A 121 -5.13 -4.23 10.44
N LEU A 122 -5.04 -3.82 9.18
CA LEU A 122 -4.14 -2.76 8.71
C LEU A 122 -4.44 -1.44 9.41
N ILE A 123 -5.71 -1.03 9.43
CA ILE A 123 -6.16 0.23 10.05
C ILE A 123 -6.07 0.15 11.58
N SER A 124 -6.30 -1.03 12.15
CA SER A 124 -6.25 -1.24 13.60
C SER A 124 -4.83 -1.40 14.15
N SER A 125 -3.84 -1.52 13.27
CA SER A 125 -2.45 -1.63 13.68
C SER A 125 -1.95 -0.31 14.26
N THR A 126 -1.05 -0.43 15.23
CA THR A 126 -0.44 0.70 15.93
C THR A 126 1.08 0.55 15.94
N PRO A 127 1.85 1.57 16.36
CA PRO A 127 3.29 1.42 16.54
C PRO A 127 3.67 0.30 17.53
N LEU A 128 2.80 -0.05 18.49
CA LEU A 128 3.04 -1.11 19.47
C LEU A 128 2.51 -2.48 19.02
N LEU A 129 1.42 -2.50 18.26
CA LEU A 129 0.77 -3.70 17.76
C LEU A 129 0.66 -3.64 16.24
N ALA A 130 1.71 -4.11 15.56
CA ALA A 130 1.76 -4.18 14.11
C ALA A 130 1.07 -5.46 13.61
N ALA A 131 -0.26 -5.53 13.73
CA ALA A 131 -1.03 -6.67 13.24
C ALA A 131 -0.79 -6.92 11.74
N VAL A 132 -0.63 -5.85 10.97
CA VAL A 132 -0.10 -5.85 9.60
C VAL A 132 1.21 -5.06 9.57
N PRO A 133 2.36 -5.72 9.31
CA PRO A 133 3.64 -5.04 9.12
C PRO A 133 3.59 -4.02 7.98
N TRP A 134 4.25 -2.88 8.16
CA TRP A 134 4.21 -1.81 7.16
C TRP A 134 4.82 -2.23 5.81
N GLU A 135 5.88 -3.04 5.81
CA GLU A 135 6.46 -3.60 4.58
C GLU A 135 5.46 -4.48 3.81
N GLU A 136 4.62 -5.24 4.52
CA GLU A 136 3.56 -6.04 3.89
C GLU A 136 2.48 -5.14 3.26
N ALA A 137 2.11 -4.05 3.95
CA ALA A 137 1.20 -3.06 3.41
C ALA A 137 1.75 -2.42 2.13
N LYS A 138 3.03 -2.02 2.13
CA LYS A 138 3.73 -1.51 0.95
C LYS A 138 3.71 -2.53 -0.21
N LEU A 139 4.00 -3.80 0.07
CA LEU A 139 3.98 -4.87 -0.94
C LEU A 139 2.57 -5.02 -1.53
N THR A 140 1.54 -5.06 -0.68
CA THR A 140 0.14 -5.18 -1.09
C THR A 140 -0.28 -4.02 -1.99
N MET A 141 0.11 -2.78 -1.67
CA MET A 141 -0.13 -1.61 -2.53
C MET A 141 0.52 -1.76 -3.90
N ALA A 142 1.79 -2.17 -3.98
CA ALA A 142 2.45 -2.34 -5.27
C ALA A 142 1.80 -3.42 -6.14
N LEU A 143 1.30 -4.50 -5.54
CA LEU A 143 0.55 -5.53 -6.27
C LEU A 143 -0.78 -4.98 -6.80
N ALA A 144 -1.49 -4.19 -5.98
CA ALA A 144 -2.72 -3.51 -6.41
C ALA A 144 -2.45 -2.52 -7.56
N TRP A 145 -1.33 -1.78 -7.53
CA TRP A 145 -0.94 -0.86 -8.60
C TRP A 145 -0.57 -1.57 -9.89
N GLN A 146 0.15 -2.70 -9.82
CA GLN A 146 0.40 -3.53 -11.00
C GLN A 146 -0.91 -3.99 -11.64
N MET A 147 -1.86 -4.41 -10.80
CA MET A 147 -3.15 -4.90 -11.26
C MET A 147 -4.01 -3.78 -11.85
N SER A 148 -4.02 -2.60 -11.25
CA SER A 148 -4.71 -1.45 -11.83
C SER A 148 -4.12 -1.05 -13.19
N GLY A 149 -2.80 -1.11 -13.34
CA GLY A 149 -2.13 -0.91 -14.64
C GLY A 149 -2.54 -1.94 -15.68
N HIS A 150 -2.68 -3.22 -15.29
CA HIS A 150 -3.20 -4.27 -16.20
C HIS A 150 -4.65 -4.04 -16.62
N ARG A 151 -5.47 -3.42 -15.76
CA ARG A 151 -6.87 -3.08 -16.02
C ARG A 151 -7.06 -1.74 -16.74
N GLY A 152 -6.02 -0.89 -16.79
CA GLY A 152 -6.12 0.48 -17.28
C GLY A 152 -6.84 1.42 -16.31
N THR A 153 -6.79 1.12 -15.01
CA THR A 153 -7.41 1.90 -13.92
C THR A 153 -6.37 2.48 -12.96
N ASP A 154 -5.12 2.67 -13.42
CA ASP A 154 -4.02 3.17 -12.60
C ASP A 154 -4.00 4.69 -12.41
N GLY A 155 -4.88 5.43 -13.10
CA GLY A 155 -5.02 6.87 -12.94
C GLY A 155 -5.47 7.25 -11.53
N CYS A 156 -4.82 8.25 -10.93
CA CYS A 156 -5.20 8.79 -9.62
C CYS A 156 -6.50 9.59 -9.72
N ALA A 157 -7.40 9.42 -8.74
CA ALA A 157 -8.73 10.03 -8.76
C ALA A 157 -8.70 11.57 -8.76
N ASN A 158 -7.65 12.18 -8.21
CA ASN A 158 -7.46 13.63 -8.18
C ASN A 158 -6.80 14.21 -9.46
N GLY A 159 -6.43 13.37 -10.44
CA GLY A 159 -5.68 13.78 -11.64
C GLY A 159 -4.17 14.01 -11.44
N GLY A 160 -3.60 13.62 -10.30
CA GLY A 160 -2.20 13.80 -9.93
C GLY A 160 -1.22 12.80 -10.53
N GLY A 161 -1.52 12.22 -11.70
CA GLY A 161 -0.70 11.19 -12.37
C GLY A 161 -1.27 9.79 -12.19
N SER A 162 -0.39 8.78 -12.14
CA SER A 162 -0.80 7.37 -11.98
C SER A 162 -0.08 6.65 -10.84
N TRP A 163 -0.72 5.61 -10.30
CA TRP A 163 -0.14 4.79 -9.23
C TRP A 163 1.11 4.02 -9.67
N LEU A 164 1.29 3.79 -10.98
CA LEU A 164 2.51 3.20 -11.53
C LEU A 164 3.71 4.15 -11.40
N GLU A 165 3.49 5.46 -11.42
CA GLU A 165 4.55 6.45 -11.17
C GLU A 165 5.03 6.38 -9.72
N VAL A 166 4.09 6.30 -8.78
CA VAL A 166 4.39 6.12 -7.35
C VAL A 166 5.15 4.80 -7.12
N MET A 167 4.74 3.73 -7.80
CA MET A 167 5.46 2.46 -7.78
C MET A 167 6.90 2.58 -8.26
N GLU A 168 7.12 3.32 -9.34
CA GLU A 168 8.47 3.56 -9.87
C GLU A 168 9.31 4.39 -8.90
N HIS A 169 8.74 5.37 -8.20
CA HIS A 169 9.42 6.10 -7.12
C HIS A 169 9.81 5.17 -5.96
N MET A 170 8.91 4.27 -5.55
CA MET A 170 9.21 3.25 -4.54
C MET A 170 10.36 2.35 -4.98
N ARG A 171 10.33 1.84 -6.22
CA ARG A 171 11.39 1.01 -6.80
C ARG A 171 12.75 1.71 -6.85
N ARG A 172 12.76 3.04 -6.99
CA ARG A 172 13.98 3.87 -6.96
C ARG A 172 14.44 4.21 -5.54
N GLY A 173 13.70 3.81 -4.51
CA GLY A 173 14.03 4.07 -3.11
C GLY A 173 13.71 5.49 -2.64
N TRP A 174 12.83 6.24 -3.32
CA TRP A 174 12.51 7.63 -2.96
C TRP A 174 11.94 7.78 -1.54
N TYR A 175 11.34 6.71 -1.00
CA TYR A 175 10.70 6.70 0.31
C TYR A 175 11.44 5.86 1.37
N GLU A 176 12.66 5.39 1.10
CA GLU A 176 13.43 4.55 2.02
C GLU A 176 14.39 5.36 2.94
N GLY A 177 14.17 6.68 3.06
CA GLY A 177 14.82 7.50 4.10
C GLY A 177 16.31 7.82 3.90
N GLY A 178 16.96 7.38 2.81
CA GLY A 178 18.36 7.71 2.54
C GLY A 178 18.69 7.78 1.05
N MET A 179 19.14 8.95 0.59
CA MET A 179 20.34 9.16 -0.24
C MET A 179 20.55 10.66 -0.44
N ASP A 180 21.37 11.25 0.44
CA ASP A 180 22.44 12.19 0.09
C ASP A 180 22.09 13.40 -0.78
N GLY A 181 20.84 13.89 -0.78
CA GLY A 181 20.47 15.13 -1.49
C GLY A 181 20.66 15.14 -3.01
N GLU A 182 21.13 14.06 -3.64
CA GLU A 182 21.46 14.03 -5.07
C GLU A 182 20.21 13.79 -5.95
N ASN A 183 19.15 13.19 -5.39
CA ASN A 183 17.90 12.89 -6.10
C ASN A 183 16.73 13.83 -5.80
N GLY A 184 16.98 15.02 -5.23
CA GLY A 184 15.96 16.07 -5.07
C GLY A 184 14.81 15.79 -4.09
N GLY A 185 14.75 14.61 -3.47
CA GLY A 185 13.90 14.35 -2.31
C GLY A 185 14.47 15.05 -1.08
N LYS A 186 13.60 15.66 -0.26
CA LYS A 186 14.03 16.14 1.07
C LYS A 186 14.61 14.95 1.84
N PRO A 187 15.89 14.97 2.24
CA PRO A 187 16.46 13.90 3.04
C PRO A 187 15.58 13.66 4.29
N GLY A 188 15.20 12.41 4.54
CA GLY A 188 14.59 12.00 5.80
C GLY A 188 13.06 11.98 5.90
N GLU A 189 12.29 12.20 4.83
CA GLU A 189 10.82 12.06 4.96
C GLU A 189 10.33 10.61 4.86
N GLY A 190 11.03 9.72 4.13
CA GLY A 190 10.75 8.28 4.12
C GLY A 190 9.26 7.92 3.89
N ASP A 191 8.70 7.10 4.79
CA ASP A 191 7.27 6.74 4.81
C ASP A 191 6.31 7.95 4.90
N ARG A 192 6.74 9.09 5.45
CA ARG A 192 5.92 10.31 5.49
C ARG A 192 5.74 10.91 4.11
N ALA A 193 6.78 10.87 3.28
CA ALA A 193 6.68 11.32 1.90
C ALA A 193 5.72 10.42 1.11
N LEU A 194 5.80 9.10 1.28
CA LEU A 194 4.86 8.16 0.64
C LEU A 194 3.42 8.42 1.10
N ALA A 195 3.19 8.54 2.41
CA ALA A 195 1.86 8.81 2.96
C ALA A 195 1.26 10.13 2.45
N ARG A 196 2.09 11.17 2.32
CA ARG A 196 1.71 12.47 1.77
C ARG A 196 1.36 12.38 0.29
N GLU A 197 2.17 11.68 -0.51
CA GLU A 197 1.91 11.52 -1.95
C GLU A 197 0.62 10.73 -2.20
N MET A 198 0.38 9.66 -1.43
CA MET A 198 -0.90 8.94 -1.48
C MET A 198 -2.08 9.85 -1.10
N ALA A 199 -1.97 10.58 0.00
CA ALA A 199 -3.03 11.48 0.48
C ALA A 199 -3.36 12.60 -0.52
N GLN A 200 -2.38 13.04 -1.31
CA GLN A 200 -2.61 14.00 -2.37
C GLN A 200 -3.39 13.37 -3.53
N ARG A 201 -3.11 12.11 -3.87
CA ARG A 201 -3.59 11.41 -5.09
C ARG A 201 -4.97 10.76 -4.97
N VAL A 202 -5.41 10.45 -3.75
CA VAL A 202 -6.74 9.89 -3.49
C VAL A 202 -7.86 10.89 -3.77
N GLY A 203 -9.05 10.37 -4.07
CA GLY A 203 -10.27 11.13 -4.23
C GLY A 203 -10.86 11.62 -2.89
N PRO A 204 -12.01 12.32 -2.94
CA PRO A 204 -12.59 12.96 -1.76
C PRO A 204 -12.93 11.99 -0.61
N ASP A 205 -13.39 10.78 -0.93
CA ASP A 205 -13.71 9.77 0.09
C ASP A 205 -12.46 9.24 0.80
N GLY A 206 -11.39 8.97 0.04
CA GLY A 206 -10.09 8.60 0.60
C GLY A 206 -9.49 9.72 1.44
N ALA A 207 -9.59 10.97 0.99
CA ALA A 207 -9.14 12.12 1.75
C ALA A 207 -9.91 12.28 3.08
N ALA A 208 -11.24 12.07 3.07
CA ALA A 208 -12.04 12.10 4.29
C ALA A 208 -11.61 11.01 5.28
N LEU A 209 -11.31 9.80 4.80
CA LEU A 209 -10.79 8.69 5.61
C LEU A 209 -9.50 9.07 6.35
N ILE A 210 -8.57 9.70 5.63
CA ILE A 210 -7.28 10.12 6.19
C ILE A 210 -7.45 11.20 7.25
N VAL A 211 -8.33 12.19 7.00
CA VAL A 211 -8.65 13.25 7.97
C VAL A 211 -9.26 12.67 9.24
N GLU A 212 -10.18 11.73 9.11
CA GLU A 212 -10.80 11.04 10.26
C GLU A 212 -9.75 10.25 11.05
N ALA A 213 -8.93 9.42 10.39
CA ALA A 213 -7.87 8.66 11.04
C ALA A 213 -6.90 9.55 11.83
N LYS A 214 -6.53 10.68 11.24
CA LYS A 214 -5.67 11.68 11.87
C LYS A 214 -6.33 12.25 13.14
N ALA A 215 -7.57 12.71 13.05
CA ALA A 215 -8.28 13.31 14.17
C ALA A 215 -8.44 12.33 15.34
N VAL A 216 -8.82 11.08 15.05
CA VAL A 216 -8.97 10.04 16.09
C VAL A 216 -7.63 9.73 16.75
N ALA A 217 -6.54 9.63 15.97
CA ALA A 217 -5.21 9.42 16.53
C ALA A 217 -4.74 10.60 17.39
N GLU A 218 -4.96 11.84 16.95
CA GLU A 218 -4.63 13.05 17.71
C GLU A 218 -5.36 13.08 19.06
N GLU A 219 -6.67 12.80 19.07
CA GLU A 219 -7.48 12.72 20.28
C GLU A 219 -7.00 11.63 21.24
N ALA A 220 -6.79 10.40 20.73
CA ALA A 220 -6.47 9.25 21.57
C ALA A 220 -5.06 9.29 22.18
N THR A 221 -4.13 10.00 21.52
CA THR A 221 -2.70 10.00 21.90
C THR A 221 -2.19 11.34 22.41
N GLY A 222 -3.06 12.35 22.49
CA GLY A 222 -2.65 13.72 22.82
C GLY A 222 -1.76 14.36 21.75
N GLY A 223 -1.94 13.95 20.49
CA GLY A 223 -1.15 14.44 19.35
C GLY A 223 0.25 13.86 19.24
N ASP A 224 0.50 12.63 19.73
CA ASP A 224 1.79 11.98 19.54
C ASP A 224 2.10 11.81 18.04
N GLU A 225 3.22 12.39 17.62
CA GLU A 225 3.57 12.49 16.21
C GLU A 225 3.78 11.13 15.53
N ALA A 226 4.34 10.15 16.24
CA ALA A 226 4.60 8.82 15.68
C ALA A 226 3.29 8.04 15.52
N TRP A 227 2.38 8.15 16.47
CA TRP A 227 1.07 7.52 16.40
C TRP A 227 0.18 8.14 15.33
N VAL A 228 0.13 9.47 15.26
CA VAL A 228 -0.62 10.19 14.23
C VAL A 228 -0.08 9.87 12.84
N HIS A 229 1.24 9.84 12.67
CA HIS A 229 1.85 9.43 11.40
C HIS A 229 1.51 7.99 11.01
N ASP A 230 1.57 7.04 11.96
CA ASP A 230 1.22 5.63 11.69
C ASP A 230 -0.24 5.47 11.26
N ALA A 231 -1.16 6.14 11.95
CA ALA A 231 -2.58 6.14 11.60
C ALA A 231 -2.81 6.72 10.20
N VAL A 232 -2.18 7.86 9.87
CA VAL A 232 -2.30 8.50 8.57
C VAL A 232 -1.75 7.63 7.45
N ARG A 233 -0.55 7.03 7.59
CA ARG A 233 0.01 6.19 6.52
C ARG A 233 -0.84 4.94 6.26
N ARG A 234 -1.40 4.33 7.31
CA ARG A 234 -2.29 3.16 7.21
C ARG A 234 -3.63 3.52 6.56
N ALA A 235 -4.23 4.64 6.96
CA ALA A 235 -5.45 5.15 6.34
C ALA A 235 -5.24 5.54 4.87
N SER A 236 -4.11 6.16 4.53
CA SER A 236 -3.76 6.44 3.14
C SER A 236 -3.62 5.16 2.32
N CYS A 237 -2.94 4.14 2.83
CA CYS A 237 -2.85 2.83 2.18
C CYS A 237 -4.24 2.21 1.95
N ALA A 238 -5.09 2.19 2.98
CA ALA A 238 -6.45 1.67 2.88
C ALA A 238 -7.30 2.43 1.86
N ALA A 239 -7.21 3.76 1.84
CA ALA A 239 -7.91 4.60 0.87
C ALA A 239 -7.52 4.24 -0.57
N VAL A 240 -6.22 4.12 -0.85
CA VAL A 240 -5.71 3.74 -2.17
C VAL A 240 -6.22 2.35 -2.58
N LEU A 241 -6.14 1.37 -1.68
CA LEU A 241 -6.62 0.00 -1.97
C LEU A 241 -8.12 -0.02 -2.28
N LEU A 242 -8.93 0.73 -1.52
CA LEU A 242 -10.37 0.83 -1.77
C LEU A 242 -10.70 1.47 -3.12
N GLU A 243 -9.98 2.52 -3.51
CA GLU A 243 -10.16 3.16 -4.83
C GLU A 243 -9.81 2.25 -6.00
N LEU A 244 -8.87 1.32 -5.79
CA LEU A 244 -8.46 0.34 -6.79
C LEU A 244 -9.35 -0.92 -6.82
N GLY A 245 -10.45 -0.92 -6.08
CA GLY A 245 -11.39 -2.05 -6.03
C GLY A 245 -10.81 -3.27 -5.33
N PHE A 246 -9.89 -3.10 -4.38
CA PHE A 246 -9.20 -4.21 -3.70
C PHE A 246 -10.18 -5.24 -3.13
N LEU A 247 -11.30 -4.81 -2.55
CA LEU A 247 -12.27 -5.72 -1.93
C LEU A 247 -12.96 -6.63 -2.96
N GLU A 248 -13.30 -6.10 -4.12
CA GLU A 248 -14.02 -6.82 -5.17
C GLU A 248 -13.06 -7.63 -6.04
N GLU A 249 -11.93 -7.02 -6.38
CA GLU A 249 -11.09 -7.45 -7.48
C GLU A 249 -9.76 -8.12 -7.07
N GLY A 250 -9.35 -7.98 -5.81
CA GLY A 250 -8.08 -8.52 -5.32
C GLY A 250 -6.83 -7.90 -5.95
N ILE A 251 -5.72 -8.64 -5.92
CA ILE A 251 -4.34 -8.23 -6.30
C ILE A 251 -3.58 -9.26 -7.15
#